data_AF-A0A931QGB3-F1
#
_entry.id   AF-A0A931QGB3-F1
#
_cell.length_a   1.000
_cell.length_b   1.000
_cell.length_c   1.000
_cell.angle_alpha   90.00
_cell.angle_beta   90.00
_cell.angle_gamma   90.00
#
_symmetry.space_group_name_H-M   'P 1'
#
loop_
_entity.id
_entity.type
_entity.pdbx_description
1 polymer ?
#
loop_
_entity_poly.entity_id
_entity_poly.type
_entity_poly.pdbx_seq_one_letter_code
_entity_poly.pdbx_strand_id
1 'polypeptide(L)'
;RRLNRLTKPALSQGLPDFLAHGPGFYSGLMLSQYTADHLIVEQRILSAPASIQSIPAAADQEDFVSMGMNTALKNGQILDNAYGVLGIEFMAAAQALDFREFTPGKGTLKAREVIRRYVDHLEVDRPLYNDHNKVKSLVKSGEILGEVEKVIGKLG
;
A
#
# COMPACT_ATOMS: atom_id res chain seq x y z
N ARG A 1 3.68 6.11 -6.29
CA ARG A 1 3.48 7.15 -7.36
C ARG A 1 2.03 7.62 -7.48
N ARG A 2 1.02 6.72 -7.54
CA ARG A 2 -0.40 7.11 -7.57
C ARG A 2 -0.84 7.85 -6.30
N LEU A 3 -0.38 7.37 -5.13
CA LEU A 3 -0.55 8.08 -3.85
C LEU A 3 -0.16 9.57 -3.92
N ASN A 4 1.03 9.87 -4.45
CA ASN A 4 1.50 11.26 -4.63
C ASN A 4 0.58 12.11 -5.53
N ARG A 5 -0.14 11.51 -6.47
CA ARG A 5 -1.11 12.25 -7.30
C ARG A 5 -2.38 12.57 -6.51
N LEU A 6 -2.78 11.71 -5.58
CA LEU A 6 -3.94 11.94 -4.71
C LEU A 6 -3.64 13.02 -3.66
N THR A 7 -2.43 13.02 -3.10
CA THR A 7 -2.04 13.94 -2.03
C THR A 7 -1.61 15.32 -2.50
N LYS A 8 -1.41 15.53 -3.81
CA LYS A 8 -0.97 16.81 -4.37
C LYS A 8 -2.09 17.52 -5.13
N PRO A 9 -2.60 18.68 -4.66
CA PRO A 9 -3.71 19.42 -5.28
C PRO A 9 -3.55 19.66 -6.79
N ALA A 10 -2.34 20.04 -7.21
CA ALA A 10 -2.03 20.30 -8.61
C ALA A 10 -2.17 19.06 -9.54
N LEU A 11 -2.22 17.85 -8.98
CA LEU A 11 -2.31 16.59 -9.72
C LEU A 11 -3.61 15.82 -9.45
N SER A 12 -4.36 16.21 -8.41
CA SER A 12 -5.43 15.41 -7.81
C SER A 12 -6.83 15.68 -8.38
N GLN A 13 -6.94 16.67 -9.28
CA GLN A 13 -8.18 17.11 -9.92
C GLN A 13 -9.21 17.60 -8.88
N GLY A 14 -8.81 18.60 -8.07
CA GLY A 14 -9.71 19.29 -7.14
C GLY A 14 -9.81 18.69 -5.74
N LEU A 15 -8.95 17.72 -5.38
CA LEU A 15 -8.88 17.22 -3.99
C LEU A 15 -8.07 18.17 -3.10
N PRO A 16 -8.41 18.29 -1.81
CA PRO A 16 -7.67 19.12 -0.86
C PRO A 16 -6.26 18.59 -0.61
N ASP A 17 -5.38 19.46 -0.09
CA ASP A 17 -3.98 19.12 0.16
C ASP A 17 -3.87 17.96 1.15
N PHE A 18 -3.06 16.95 0.79
CA PHE A 18 -2.90 15.71 1.54
C PHE A 18 -4.20 15.00 1.94
N LEU A 19 -5.32 15.28 1.26
CA LEU A 19 -6.65 14.76 1.59
C LEU A 19 -7.13 15.14 3.00
N ALA A 20 -6.80 16.35 3.46
CA ALA A 20 -7.26 16.92 4.73
C ALA A 20 -8.53 17.78 4.55
N HIS A 21 -9.46 17.73 5.51
CA HIS A 21 -10.67 18.57 5.50
C HIS A 21 -10.36 20.08 5.65
N GLY A 22 -9.32 20.42 6.43
CA GLY A 22 -8.86 21.79 6.66
C GLY A 22 -7.34 21.89 6.51
N PRO A 23 -6.81 21.93 5.28
CA PRO A 23 -5.37 21.91 5.04
C PRO A 23 -4.67 23.12 5.67
N GLY A 24 -3.49 22.89 6.26
CA GLY A 24 -2.72 23.88 6.99
C GLY A 24 -2.91 23.79 8.51
N PHE A 25 -4.13 23.51 8.97
CA PHE A 25 -4.38 23.14 10.37
C PHE A 25 -4.26 21.62 10.57
N TYR A 26 -4.79 20.85 9.61
CA TYR A 26 -4.65 19.40 9.57
C TYR A 26 -3.66 18.97 8.48
N SER A 27 -2.88 17.94 8.79
CA SER A 27 -1.88 17.35 7.90
C SER A 27 -2.44 16.20 7.06
N GLY A 28 -3.58 15.61 7.45
CA GLY A 28 -4.22 14.53 6.73
C GLY A 28 -3.28 13.35 6.49
N LEU A 29 -3.11 12.95 5.23
CA LEU A 29 -2.29 11.81 4.85
C LEU A 29 -0.83 12.15 4.52
N MET A 30 -0.36 13.35 4.85
CA MET A 30 1.02 13.79 4.59
C MET A 30 2.03 12.75 5.10
N LEU A 31 1.98 12.39 6.38
CA LEU A 31 2.92 11.42 6.99
C LEU A 31 2.75 9.98 6.49
N SER A 32 1.56 9.65 5.97
CA SER A 32 1.34 8.35 5.33
C SER A 32 2.20 8.20 4.07
N GLN A 33 2.42 9.31 3.34
CA GLN A 33 3.29 9.30 2.17
C GLN A 33 4.74 9.00 2.54
N TYR A 34 5.27 9.58 3.63
CA TYR A 34 6.62 9.28 4.11
C TYR A 34 6.78 7.80 4.45
N THR A 35 5.77 7.21 5.09
CA THR A 35 5.76 5.78 5.43
C THR A 35 5.78 4.92 4.17
N ALA A 36 4.94 5.23 3.18
CA ALA A 36 4.92 4.51 1.90
C ALA A 36 6.26 4.65 1.15
N ASP A 37 6.85 5.85 1.13
CA ASP A 37 8.14 6.10 0.47
C ASP A 37 9.29 5.35 1.15
N HIS A 38 9.29 5.27 2.49
CA HIS A 38 10.25 4.45 3.24
C HIS A 38 10.17 2.97 2.86
N LEU A 39 8.96 2.39 2.86
CA LEU A 39 8.74 0.98 2.48
C LEU A 39 9.21 0.70 1.04
N ILE A 40 8.97 1.63 0.12
CA ILE A 40 9.44 1.52 -1.28
C ILE A 40 10.96 1.52 -1.35
N VAL A 41 11.64 2.38 -0.58
CA VAL A 41 13.11 2.42 -0.56
C VAL A 41 13.68 1.13 0.02
N GLU A 42 13.08 0.61 1.10
CA GLU A 42 13.48 -0.68 1.67
C GLU A 42 13.33 -1.83 0.66
N GLN A 43 12.22 -1.87 -0.08
CA GLN A 43 12.04 -2.84 -1.17
C GLN A 43 13.13 -2.73 -2.23
N ARG A 44 13.59 -1.52 -2.59
CA ARG A 44 14.67 -1.33 -3.57
C ARG A 44 15.99 -1.91 -3.06
N ILE A 45 16.31 -1.70 -1.78
CA ILE A 45 17.50 -2.28 -1.15
C ILE A 45 17.40 -3.81 -1.18
N LEU A 46 16.24 -4.36 -0.80
CA LEU A 46 15.98 -5.80 -0.85
C LEU A 46 15.99 -6.36 -2.27
N SER A 47 15.76 -5.56 -3.32
CA SER A 47 15.70 -6.06 -4.70
C SER A 47 17.06 -6.48 -5.29
N ALA A 48 18.17 -6.27 -4.57
CA ALA A 48 19.46 -6.81 -4.99
C ALA A 48 19.38 -8.36 -5.09
N PRO A 49 19.70 -9.00 -6.23
CA PRO A 49 19.54 -10.43 -6.38
C PRO A 49 20.50 -11.18 -5.46
N ALA A 50 19.98 -12.08 -4.62
CA ALA A 50 20.84 -12.94 -3.80
C ALA A 50 21.45 -14.08 -4.64
N SER A 51 20.78 -14.48 -5.73
CA SER A 51 21.21 -15.57 -6.61
C SER A 51 22.54 -15.35 -7.33
N ILE A 52 23.06 -14.13 -7.36
CA ILE A 52 24.38 -13.81 -7.95
C ILE A 52 25.51 -13.83 -6.90
N GLN A 53 25.21 -14.18 -5.66
CA GLN A 53 26.13 -14.08 -4.52
C GLN A 53 26.69 -15.46 -4.12
N SER A 54 27.01 -16.32 -5.10
CA SER A 54 27.60 -17.64 -4.83
C SER A 54 28.94 -17.47 -4.09
N ILE A 55 29.13 -18.23 -3.02
CA ILE A 55 30.37 -18.28 -2.24
C ILE A 55 30.74 -19.75 -2.09
N PRO A 56 31.93 -20.17 -2.58
CA PRO A 56 32.38 -21.55 -2.43
C PRO A 56 32.43 -21.99 -0.96
N ALA A 57 32.05 -23.24 -0.71
CA ALA A 57 32.05 -23.82 0.62
C ALA A 57 32.66 -25.24 0.60
N ALA A 58 32.91 -25.79 1.80
CA ALA A 58 33.39 -27.15 1.99
C ALA A 58 34.69 -27.48 1.21
N ALA A 59 35.69 -26.61 1.29
CA ALA A 59 36.97 -26.76 0.58
C ALA A 59 36.78 -27.01 -0.93
N ASP A 60 35.98 -26.15 -1.56
CA ASP A 60 35.65 -26.15 -3.00
C ASP A 60 34.87 -27.39 -3.50
N GLN A 61 34.30 -28.20 -2.61
CA GLN A 61 33.33 -29.24 -2.99
C GLN A 61 31.98 -28.63 -3.41
N GLU A 62 31.59 -27.52 -2.77
CA GLU A 62 30.42 -26.72 -3.15
C GLU A 62 30.93 -25.42 -3.76
N ASP A 63 31.48 -25.50 -4.97
CA ASP A 63 32.05 -24.36 -5.71
C ASP A 63 30.98 -23.41 -6.30
N PHE A 64 29.73 -23.87 -6.37
CA PHE A 64 28.58 -23.08 -6.79
C PHE A 64 27.36 -23.31 -5.90
N VAL A 65 26.74 -22.23 -5.43
CA VAL A 65 25.51 -22.25 -4.64
C VAL A 65 24.51 -21.19 -5.11
N SER A 66 23.22 -21.51 -5.02
CA SER A 66 22.15 -20.69 -5.58
C SER A 66 21.73 -19.50 -4.71
N MET A 67 22.09 -19.49 -3.42
CA MET A 67 21.58 -18.55 -2.41
C MET A 67 20.03 -18.42 -2.43
N GLY A 68 19.34 -19.52 -2.76
CA GLY A 68 17.88 -19.53 -2.98
C GLY A 68 17.07 -19.17 -1.73
N MET A 69 17.51 -19.61 -0.55
CA MET A 69 16.82 -19.31 0.71
C MET A 69 16.84 -17.81 1.03
N ASN A 70 17.97 -17.13 0.79
CA ASN A 70 18.05 -15.67 0.95
C ASN A 70 17.09 -14.95 0.00
N THR A 71 16.95 -15.45 -1.24
CA THR A 71 15.95 -14.92 -2.18
C THR A 71 14.53 -15.07 -1.64
N ALA A 72 14.16 -16.25 -1.12
CA ALA A 72 12.83 -16.50 -0.56
C ALA A 72 12.52 -15.60 0.65
N LEU A 73 13.47 -15.46 1.59
CA LEU A 73 13.32 -14.61 2.78
C LEU A 73 13.12 -13.13 2.40
N LYS A 74 13.92 -12.64 1.46
CA LYS A 74 13.81 -11.26 0.97
C LYS A 74 12.49 -11.02 0.23
N ASN A 75 12.03 -11.97 -0.57
CA ASN A 75 10.73 -11.88 -1.23
C ASN A 75 9.58 -11.78 -0.23
N GLY A 76 9.63 -12.53 0.88
CA GLY A 76 8.66 -12.40 1.96
C GLY A 76 8.58 -10.98 2.53
N GLN A 77 9.73 -10.36 2.79
CA GLN A 77 9.80 -8.96 3.27
C GLN A 77 9.31 -7.97 2.21
N ILE A 78 9.67 -8.17 0.94
CA ILE A 78 9.19 -7.33 -0.17
C ILE A 78 7.66 -7.39 -0.26
N LEU A 79 7.05 -8.57 -0.18
CA LEU A 79 5.60 -8.72 -0.20
C LEU A 79 4.94 -8.02 1.00
N ASP A 80 5.52 -8.18 2.20
CA ASP A 80 5.00 -7.53 3.40
C ASP A 80 5.02 -5.99 3.31
N ASN A 81 6.10 -5.43 2.77
CA ASN A 81 6.19 -4.00 2.47
C ASN A 81 5.19 -3.57 1.38
N ALA A 82 4.96 -4.41 0.37
CA ALA A 82 4.01 -4.12 -0.71
C ALA A 82 2.58 -4.00 -0.16
N TYR A 83 2.19 -4.87 0.78
CA TYR A 83 0.89 -4.76 1.46
C TYR A 83 0.75 -3.44 2.22
N GLY A 84 1.82 -2.94 2.85
CA GLY A 84 1.82 -1.64 3.52
C GLY A 84 1.62 -0.48 2.53
N VAL A 85 2.38 -0.46 1.44
CA VAL A 85 2.28 0.56 0.38
C VAL A 85 0.89 0.58 -0.25
N LEU A 86 0.37 -0.59 -0.62
CA LEU A 86 -0.97 -0.71 -1.20
C LEU A 86 -2.06 -0.36 -0.18
N GLY A 87 -1.92 -0.77 1.08
CA GLY A 87 -2.86 -0.43 2.15
C GLY A 87 -2.99 1.08 2.33
N ILE A 88 -1.87 1.80 2.41
CA ILE A 88 -1.86 3.27 2.48
C ILE A 88 -2.52 3.89 1.25
N GLU A 89 -2.25 3.35 0.07
CA GLU A 89 -2.88 3.82 -1.16
C GLU A 89 -4.41 3.59 -1.17
N PHE A 90 -4.88 2.43 -0.73
CA PHE A 90 -6.31 2.13 -0.60
C PHE A 90 -7.00 3.07 0.40
N MET A 91 -6.36 3.35 1.54
CA MET A 91 -6.85 4.32 2.51
C MET A 91 -6.97 5.72 1.89
N ALA A 92 -5.95 6.17 1.16
CA ALA A 92 -5.98 7.45 0.45
C ALA A 92 -7.03 7.48 -0.67
N ALA A 93 -7.23 6.39 -1.38
CA ALA A 93 -8.25 6.29 -2.42
C ALA A 93 -9.67 6.36 -1.83
N ALA A 94 -9.94 5.67 -0.71
CA ALA A 94 -11.21 5.76 -0.01
C ALA A 94 -11.46 7.19 0.50
N GLN A 95 -10.44 7.84 1.08
CA GLN A 95 -10.51 9.23 1.53
C GLN A 95 -10.78 10.19 0.36
N ALA A 96 -10.10 10.02 -0.77
CA ALA A 96 -10.32 10.81 -1.97
C ALA A 96 -11.74 10.65 -2.53
N LEU A 97 -12.32 9.45 -2.46
CA LEU A 97 -13.70 9.23 -2.90
C LEU A 97 -14.72 9.92 -1.98
N ASP A 98 -14.43 10.05 -0.69
CA ASP A 98 -15.32 10.75 0.24
C ASP A 98 -15.40 12.26 -0.04
N PHE A 99 -14.33 12.86 -0.57
CA PHE A 99 -14.31 14.27 -0.98
C PHE A 99 -14.99 14.55 -2.33
N ARG A 100 -15.34 13.51 -3.10
CA ARG A 100 -15.86 13.69 -4.45
C ARG A 100 -17.36 13.52 -4.50
N GLU A 101 -18.04 14.45 -5.17
CA GLU A 101 -19.49 14.39 -5.40
C GLU A 101 -19.81 13.74 -6.74
N PHE A 102 -19.65 12.42 -6.83
CA PHE A 102 -20.15 11.60 -7.94
C PHE A 102 -20.33 10.15 -7.51
N THR A 103 -21.00 9.35 -8.33
CA THR A 103 -21.18 7.90 -8.07
C THR A 103 -20.10 7.10 -8.80
N PRO A 104 -19.17 6.43 -8.08
CA PRO A 104 -18.20 5.53 -8.70
C PRO A 104 -18.84 4.27 -9.26
N GLY A 105 -18.10 3.53 -10.09
CA GLY A 105 -18.55 2.21 -10.58
C GLY A 105 -18.78 1.22 -9.43
N LYS A 106 -19.62 0.20 -9.67
CA LYS A 106 -20.06 -0.78 -8.64
C LYS A 106 -18.91 -1.42 -7.87
N GLY A 107 -17.85 -1.85 -8.55
CA GLY A 107 -16.67 -2.44 -7.93
C GLY A 107 -15.91 -1.45 -7.04
N THR A 108 -15.68 -0.24 -7.53
CA THR A 108 -15.03 0.84 -6.75
C THR A 108 -15.84 1.21 -5.50
N LEU A 109 -17.16 1.29 -5.63
CA LEU A 109 -18.06 1.57 -4.51
C LEU A 109 -17.97 0.46 -3.46
N LYS A 110 -17.99 -0.81 -3.88
CA LYS A 110 -17.85 -1.95 -2.97
C LYS A 110 -16.47 -1.96 -2.30
N ALA A 111 -15.38 -1.68 -3.02
CA ALA A 111 -14.04 -1.58 -2.43
C ALA A 111 -13.97 -0.49 -1.35
N ARG A 112 -14.53 0.70 -1.61
CA ARG A 112 -14.62 1.78 -0.63
C ARG A 112 -15.41 1.36 0.62
N GLU A 113 -16.57 0.72 0.43
CA GLU A 113 -17.39 0.19 1.52
C GLU A 113 -16.59 -0.78 2.39
N VAL A 114 -15.88 -1.74 1.79
CA VAL A 114 -15.03 -2.70 2.52
C VAL A 114 -13.97 -1.97 3.34
N ILE A 115 -13.24 -1.03 2.75
CA ILE A 115 -12.19 -0.27 3.46
C ILE A 115 -12.78 0.51 4.63
N ARG A 116 -13.96 1.12 4.47
CA ARG A 116 -14.66 1.89 5.50
C ARG A 116 -15.19 1.04 6.67
N ARG A 117 -15.26 -0.29 6.53
CA ARG A 117 -15.50 -1.19 7.69
C ARG A 117 -14.32 -1.26 8.65
N TYR A 118 -13.10 -0.94 8.18
CA TYR A 118 -11.87 -1.09 8.96
C TYR A 118 -11.25 0.24 9.36
N VAL A 119 -11.39 1.27 8.53
CA VAL A 119 -10.82 2.60 8.74
C VAL A 119 -11.84 3.69 8.45
N ASP A 120 -12.13 4.50 9.47
CA ASP A 120 -13.05 5.62 9.38
C ASP A 120 -12.50 6.73 8.49
N HIS A 121 -13.39 7.58 7.99
CA HIS A 121 -13.02 8.84 7.34
C HIS A 121 -12.09 9.66 8.25
N LEU A 122 -11.07 10.28 7.66
CA LEU A 122 -10.14 11.12 8.40
C LEU A 122 -10.62 12.58 8.37
N GLU A 123 -11.49 12.92 9.32
CA GLU A 123 -12.01 14.29 9.47
C GLU A 123 -10.98 15.21 10.15
N VAL A 124 -10.45 14.73 11.28
CA VAL A 124 -9.41 15.39 12.07
C VAL A 124 -8.20 14.48 12.19
N ASP A 125 -7.02 15.07 12.34
CA ASP A 125 -5.78 14.30 12.47
C ASP A 125 -5.82 13.35 13.67
N ARG A 126 -5.35 12.13 13.44
CA ARG A 126 -5.18 11.09 14.47
C ARG A 126 -3.93 10.26 14.19
N PRO A 127 -3.41 9.51 15.17
CA PRO A 127 -2.32 8.58 14.92
C PRO A 127 -2.70 7.52 13.87
N LEU A 128 -2.07 7.56 12.70
CA LEU A 128 -2.44 6.73 11.54
C LEU A 128 -1.85 5.31 11.57
N TYR A 129 -0.94 4.99 12.49
CA TYR A 129 -0.29 3.68 12.52
C TYR A 129 -1.29 2.51 12.68
N ASN A 130 -2.35 2.71 13.48
CA ASN A 130 -3.41 1.73 13.64
C ASN A 130 -4.18 1.52 12.33
N ASP A 131 -4.48 2.61 11.63
CA ASP A 131 -5.19 2.57 10.36
C ASP A 131 -4.34 1.90 9.29
N HIS A 132 -3.06 2.26 9.18
CA HIS A 132 -2.08 1.64 8.28
C HIS A 132 -1.96 0.14 8.50
N ASN A 133 -1.84 -0.30 9.76
CA ASN A 133 -1.73 -1.72 10.10
C ASN A 133 -3.01 -2.48 9.76
N LYS A 134 -4.19 -1.90 10.01
CA LYS A 134 -5.48 -2.50 9.63
C LYS A 134 -5.61 -2.66 8.12
N VAL A 135 -5.34 -1.61 7.33
CA VAL A 135 -5.45 -1.71 5.86
C VAL A 135 -4.38 -2.60 5.25
N LYS A 136 -3.17 -2.66 5.83
CA LYS A 136 -2.15 -3.64 5.43
C LYS A 136 -2.66 -5.08 5.59
N SER A 137 -3.21 -5.41 6.76
CA SER A 137 -3.81 -6.72 7.01
C SER A 137 -5.00 -7.00 6.08
N LEU A 138 -5.84 -5.99 5.82
CA LEU A 138 -6.96 -6.09 4.90
C LEU A 138 -6.51 -6.43 3.47
N VAL A 139 -5.50 -5.73 2.94
CA VAL A 139 -4.94 -6.03 1.62
C VAL A 139 -4.34 -7.43 1.58
N LYS A 140 -3.58 -7.81 2.62
CA LYS A 140 -2.98 -9.15 2.74
C LYS A 140 -4.00 -10.27 2.75
N SER A 141 -5.18 -10.04 3.34
CA SER A 141 -6.26 -11.03 3.40
C SER A 141 -6.94 -11.31 2.06
N GLY A 142 -6.82 -10.40 1.08
CA GLY A 142 -7.55 -10.50 -0.20
C GLY A 142 -9.04 -10.20 -0.10
N GLU A 143 -9.57 -9.79 1.07
CA GLU A 143 -11.00 -9.53 1.27
C GLU A 143 -11.56 -8.47 0.31
N ILE A 144 -10.82 -7.38 0.05
CA ILE A 144 -11.25 -6.33 -0.89
C ILE A 144 -11.53 -6.94 -2.27
N LEU A 145 -10.62 -7.78 -2.77
CA LEU A 145 -10.77 -8.44 -4.06
C LEU A 145 -11.99 -9.37 -4.04
N GLY A 146 -12.08 -10.25 -3.05
CA GLY A 146 -13.18 -11.21 -2.95
C GLY A 146 -14.56 -10.55 -2.85
N GLU A 147 -14.68 -9.44 -2.13
CA GLU A 147 -15.95 -8.69 -2.03
C GLU A 147 -16.29 -7.93 -3.31
N VAL A 148 -15.30 -7.39 -4.00
CA VAL A 148 -15.51 -6.74 -5.31
C VAL A 148 -15.95 -7.77 -6.35
N GLU A 149 -15.29 -8.92 -6.43
CA GLU A 149 -15.61 -9.97 -7.40
C GLU A 149 -17.03 -10.54 -7.22
N LYS A 150 -17.54 -10.60 -5.98
CA LYS A 150 -18.95 -10.97 -5.71
C LYS A 150 -19.94 -10.03 -6.38
N VAL A 151 -19.59 -8.76 -6.59
CA VAL A 151 -20.48 -7.74 -7.15
C VAL A 151 -20.33 -7.61 -8.67
N ILE A 152 -19.10 -7.70 -9.19
CA ILE A 152 -18.82 -7.41 -10.61
C ILE A 152 -18.36 -8.63 -11.43
N GLY A 153 -18.25 -9.81 -10.81
CA GLY A 153 -17.67 -11.00 -11.41
C GLY A 153 -16.16 -11.08 -11.19
N LYS A 154 -15.56 -12.22 -11.56
CA LYS A 154 -14.12 -12.48 -11.39
C LYS A 154 -13.27 -11.47 -12.16
N LEU A 155 -12.22 -11.00 -11.51
CA LEU A 155 -11.22 -10.08 -12.04
C LEU A 155 -9.93 -10.84 -12.39
N GLY A 156 -10.02 -11.85 -13.26
CA GLY A 156 -8.86 -12.59 -13.76
C GLY A 156 -8.34 -13.67 -12.83
#